data_AF-A0A423TKY9-F1
#
_entry.id   AF-A0A423TKY9-F1
#
_cell.length_a   1.000
_cell.length_b   1.000
_cell.length_c   1.000
_cell.angle_alpha   90.00
_cell.angle_beta   90.00
_cell.angle_gamma   90.00
#
_symmetry.space_group_name_H-M   'P 1'
#
loop_
_entity.id
_entity.type
_entity.pdbx_description
1 polymer ?
#
loop_
_entity_poly.entity_id
_entity_poly.type
_entity_poly.pdbx_seq_one_letter_code
_entity_poly.pdbx_strand_id
1 'polypeptide(L)' 'MSLFVCSACSKSFLSGWELRRHLHAHADARPFRCSYCTHRSNFKHNLKSHIRTIHPGKPFAFRMEGAAPTTDG' A
#
# COMPACT_ATOMS: atom_id res chain seq x y z
N MET A 1 17.10 -22.53 0.85
CA MET A 1 16.57 -21.19 0.54
C MET A 1 15.20 -21.10 1.19
N SER A 2 15.10 -20.45 2.34
CA SER A 2 13.85 -20.38 3.11
C SER A 2 13.00 -19.22 2.60
N LEU A 3 11.75 -19.49 2.27
CA LEU A 3 10.80 -18.48 1.79
C LEU A 3 10.02 -17.88 2.96
N PHE A 4 9.60 -16.64 2.82
CA PHE A 4 8.69 -15.96 3.75
C PHE A 4 7.26 -16.28 3.34
N VAL A 5 6.49 -16.94 4.20
CA VAL A 5 5.14 -17.44 3.89
C VAL A 5 4.09 -16.54 4.55
N CYS A 6 3.07 -16.16 3.80
CA CYS A 6 1.90 -15.47 4.31
C CYS A 6 1.02 -16.45 5.08
N SER A 7 0.75 -16.18 6.36
CA SER A 7 -0.13 -17.00 7.19
C SER A 7 -1.60 -16.95 6.77
N ALA A 8 -2.03 -15.89 6.09
CA ALA A 8 -3.42 -15.70 5.69
C ALA A 8 -3.80 -16.40 4.37
N CYS A 9 -2.85 -16.64 3.46
CA CYS A 9 -3.13 -17.26 2.16
C CYS A 9 -2.05 -18.21 1.63
N SER A 10 -1.05 -18.55 2.47
CA SER A 10 0.04 -19.49 2.17
C SER A 10 0.92 -19.12 0.96
N LYS A 11 0.80 -17.90 0.42
CA LYS A 11 1.71 -17.40 -0.63
C LYS A 11 3.12 -17.20 -0.06
N SER A 12 4.12 -17.63 -0.81
CA SER A 12 5.53 -17.53 -0.45
C SER A 12 6.25 -16.43 -1.22
N PHE A 13 7.17 -15.74 -0.56
CA PHE A 13 7.97 -14.65 -1.10
C PHE A 13 9.47 -14.86 -0.83
N LEU A 14 10.31 -14.29 -1.70
CA LEU A 14 11.76 -14.42 -1.61
C LEU A 14 12.36 -13.54 -0.48
N SER A 15 11.63 -12.52 -0.05
CA SER A 15 12.05 -11.60 1.00
C SER A 15 10.93 -11.24 1.98
N GLY A 16 11.30 -10.94 3.23
CA GLY A 16 10.37 -10.44 4.24
C GLY A 16 9.80 -9.06 3.88
N TRP A 17 10.49 -8.27 3.06
CA TRP A 17 9.96 -7.03 2.50
C TRP A 17 8.77 -7.28 1.58
N GLU A 18 8.88 -8.26 0.68
CA GLU A 18 7.78 -8.62 -0.23
C GLU A 18 6.59 -9.20 0.51
N LEU A 19 6.82 -10.04 1.54
CA LEU A 19 5.76 -10.53 2.41
C LEU A 19 5.05 -9.36 3.12
N ARG A 20 5.77 -8.42 3.74
CA ARG A 20 5.17 -7.25 4.40
C ARG A 20 4.36 -6.37 3.44
N ARG A 21 4.87 -6.17 2.22
CA ARG A 21 4.13 -5.49 1.15
C ARG A 21 2.87 -6.28 0.79
N HIS A 22 2.95 -7.59 0.68
CA HIS A 22 1.78 -8.42 0.40
C HIS A 22 0.73 -8.36 1.51
N LEU A 23 1.13 -8.32 2.79
CA LEU A 23 0.19 -8.20 3.92
C LEU A 23 -0.65 -6.91 3.86
N HIS A 24 -0.14 -5.83 3.26
CA HIS A 24 -0.96 -4.62 3.00
C HIS A 24 -2.11 -4.87 2.02
N ALA A 25 -2.09 -5.93 1.21
CA ALA A 25 -3.23 -6.31 0.37
C ALA A 25 -4.32 -7.05 1.16
N HIS A 26 -3.93 -7.70 2.27
CA HIS A 26 -4.88 -8.28 3.21
C HIS A 26 -5.47 -7.22 4.15
N ALA A 27 -4.73 -6.15 4.42
CA ALA A 27 -5.26 -5.01 5.15
C ALA A 27 -6.25 -4.21 4.27
N ASP A 28 -7.50 -4.08 4.72
CA ASP A 28 -8.47 -3.14 4.15
C ASP A 28 -8.06 -1.66 4.36
N ALA A 29 -7.00 -1.43 5.15
CA ALA A 29 -6.42 -0.12 5.34
C ALA A 29 -5.81 0.41 4.04
N ARG A 30 -6.47 1.42 3.46
CA ARG A 30 -5.97 2.28 2.37
C ARG A 30 -5.54 3.64 2.95
N PRO A 31 -4.38 3.73 3.62
CA PRO A 31 -4.02 4.93 4.37
C PRO A 31 -3.76 6.15 3.49
N PHE A 32 -3.46 5.98 2.20
CA PHE A 32 -3.14 7.09 1.32
C PHE A 32 -4.36 7.50 0.51
N ARG A 33 -5.03 8.58 0.93
CA ARG A 33 -6.16 9.18 0.21
C ARG A 33 -5.69 10.29 -0.73
N CYS A 34 -6.18 10.27 -1.96
CA CYS A 34 -5.95 11.34 -2.93
C CYS A 34 -6.53 12.67 -2.42
N SER A 35 -5.79 13.77 -2.54
CA SER A 35 -6.30 15.09 -2.16
C SER A 35 -7.28 15.68 -3.18
N TYR A 36 -7.41 15.08 -4.36
CA TYR A 36 -8.19 15.62 -5.48
C TYR A 36 -9.45 14.81 -5.82
N CYS A 37 -9.61 13.62 -5.24
CA CYS A 37 -10.77 12.76 -5.43
C CYS A 37 -10.93 11.81 -4.23
N THR A 38 -11.87 10.88 -4.31
CA THR A 38 -12.14 9.90 -3.24
C THR A 38 -11.26 8.65 -3.32
N HIS A 39 -10.37 8.56 -4.32
CA HIS A 39 -9.49 7.40 -4.50
C HIS A 39 -8.54 7.20 -3.31
N ARG A 40 -8.34 5.95 -2.92
CA ARG A 40 -7.43 5.56 -1.84
C ARG A 40 -6.53 4.40 -2.28
N SER A 41 -5.27 4.45 -1.85
CA SER A 41 -4.25 3.46 -2.19
C SER A 41 -3.58 2.89 -0.93
N ASN A 42 -3.16 1.62 -1.00
CA ASN A 42 -2.38 0.97 0.06
C ASN A 42 -0.91 1.39 0.03
N PHE A 43 -0.46 1.98 -1.08
CA PHE A 43 0.93 2.38 -1.27
C PHE A 43 1.06 3.79 -1.86
N LYS A 44 2.05 4.52 -1.36
CA LYS A 44 2.40 5.87 -1.83
C LYS A 44 2.76 5.92 -3.32
N HIS A 45 3.48 4.91 -3.83
CA HIS A 45 3.87 4.86 -5.24
C HIS A 45 2.65 4.67 -6.17
N ASN A 46 1.66 3.88 -5.74
CA ASN A 46 0.40 3.74 -6.47
C ASN A 46 -0.35 5.07 -6.53
N LEU A 47 -0.40 5.81 -5.42
CA LEU A 47 -1.05 7.12 -5.41
C LEU A 47 -0.31 8.14 -6.29
N LYS A 48 1.03 8.09 -6.33
CA LYS A 48 1.84 8.94 -7.21
C LYS A 48 1.51 8.68 -8.68
N SER A 49 1.42 7.42 -9.08
CA SER A 49 0.98 7.04 -10.43
C SER A 49 -0.44 7.50 -10.72
N HIS A 50 -1.38 7.30 -9.78
CA HIS A 50 -2.76 7.76 -9.89
C HIS A 50 -2.86 9.29 -10.12
N ILE A 51 -2.15 10.10 -9.34
CA ILE A 51 -2.18 11.57 -9.52
C ILE A 51 -1.63 11.95 -10.89
N ARG A 52 -0.53 11.33 -11.32
CA ARG A 52 0.07 11.60 -12.64
C ARG A 52 -0.89 11.27 -13.79
N THR A 53 -1.69 10.22 -13.69
CA THR A 53 -2.55 9.76 -14.79
C THR A 53 -3.97 10.34 -14.74
N ILE A 54 -4.57 10.47 -13.55
CA ILE A 54 -5.96 10.90 -13.37
C ILE A 54 -6.06 12.40 -13.09
N HIS A 55 -5.00 13.00 -12.55
CA HIS A 55 -4.93 14.43 -12.24
C HIS A 55 -3.70 15.07 -12.89
N PRO A 56 -3.56 14.98 -14.22
CA PRO A 56 -2.40 15.50 -14.92
C PRO A 56 -2.19 16.99 -14.60
N GLY A 57 -0.93 17.37 -14.39
CA GLY A 57 -0.55 18.74 -14.02
C GLY A 57 -0.76 19.10 -12.55
N LYS A 58 -1.42 18.26 -11.73
CA LYS A 58 -1.51 18.49 -10.28
C LYS A 58 -0.26 17.98 -9.54
N PRO A 59 0.21 18.69 -8.50
CA PRO A 59 1.33 18.24 -7.69
C PRO A 59 0.99 16.96 -6.92
N PHE A 60 2.01 16.23 -6.48
CA PHE A 60 1.81 15.03 -5.67
C PHE A 60 1.34 15.40 -4.25
N ALA A 61 0.03 15.30 -4.00
CA ALA A 61 -0.59 15.62 -2.71
C ALA A 61 -1.54 14.51 -2.24
N PHE A 62 -1.46 14.16 -0.95
CA PHE A 62 -2.30 13.13 -0.35
C PHE A 62 -2.58 13.41 1.12
N ARG A 63 -3.66 12.82 1.64
CA ARG A 63 -3.99 12.80 3.06
C ARG A 63 -3.77 11.40 3.60
N MET A 64 -3.22 11.31 4.81
CA MET A 64 -3.08 10.05 5.52
C MET A 64 -4.35 9.80 6.32
N GLU A 65 -5.07 8.72 6.06
CA GLU A 65 -6.31 8.35 6.75
C GLU A 65 -6.21 6.92 7.28
N GLY A 66 -5.94 6.76 8.57
CA GLY A 66 -5.75 5.48 9.24
C GLY A 66 -4.39 5.34 9.90
N ALA A 67 -4.31 4.55 10.98
CA ALA A 67 -3.07 4.24 11.67
C ALA A 67 -2.11 3.49 10.72
N ALA A 68 -0.81 3.77 10.84
CA ALA A 68 0.22 2.97 10.18
C ALA A 68 -0.02 1.49 10.54
N PRO A 69 0.12 0.54 9.58
CA PRO A 69 0.06 -0.87 9.90
C PRO A 69 1.18 -1.15 10.90
N THR A 70 0.80 -1.30 12.16
CA THR A 70 1.69 -1.70 13.24
C THR A 70 2.14 -3.11 12.91
N THR A 71 3.41 -3.24 12.53
CA THR A 71 4.09 -4.52 12.47
C THR A 71 4.26 -4.99 13.92
N ASP A 72 3.34 -5.81 14.39
CA ASP A 72 3.61 -6.65 15.55
C ASP A 72 4.54 -7.79 15.12
N GLY A 73 5.65 -7.92 15.87
CA GLY A 73 6.62 -9.03 15.96
C GLY A 73 6.87 -9.90 14.74
#